data_AF-G2RA12-F1
#
_entry.id   AF-G2RA12-F1
#
_cell.length_a   1.000
_cell.length_b   1.000
_cell.length_c   1.000
_cell.angle_alpha   90.00
_cell.angle_beta   90.00
_cell.angle_gamma   90.00
#
_symmetry.space_group_name_H-M   'P 1'
#
loop_
_entity.id
_entity.type
_entity.pdbx_description
1 polymer ?
#
loop_
_entity_poly.entity_id
_entity_poly.type
_entity_poly.pdbx_seq_one_letter_code
_entity_poly.pdbx_strand_id
1 'polypeptide(L)'
;ALVNRADLQDASLFNFAPFNITQLQILCIRPQITVDYSCNLSFHWFDPNSVKQNAVTSGTCQTSWSWDGVTKHNATIDGSDPVAGYRSCWLDSQTFFKVAVPSFWHPGNFTLELAHHYRDDE
;
A
#
# COMPACT_ATOMS: atom_id res chain seq x y z
N ALA A 1 -13.54 3.05 46.35
CA ALA A 1 -12.69 1.91 45.97
C ALA A 1 -11.63 2.42 45.02
N LEU A 2 -10.35 2.24 45.33
CA LEU A 2 -9.24 2.60 44.45
C LEU A 2 -9.19 1.57 43.33
N VAL A 3 -9.44 2.02 42.09
CA VAL A 3 -9.30 1.17 40.90
C VAL A 3 -7.85 0.70 40.85
N ASN A 4 -7.67 -0.61 40.77
CA ASN A 4 -6.36 -1.23 40.76
C ASN A 4 -5.71 -0.90 39.41
N ARG A 5 -4.47 -0.39 39.39
CA ARG A 5 -3.76 -0.10 38.11
C ARG A 5 -3.57 -1.34 37.22
N ALA A 6 -3.86 -2.54 37.73
CA ALA A 6 -3.92 -3.79 36.98
C ALA A 6 -5.17 -3.93 36.08
N ASP A 7 -6.22 -3.13 36.29
CA ASP A 7 -7.40 -3.07 35.39
C ASP A 7 -7.19 -2.14 34.18
N LEU A 8 -6.03 -1.49 34.10
CA LEU A 8 -5.60 -0.73 32.92
C LEU A 8 -4.74 -1.63 32.01
N GLN A 9 -5.34 -2.70 31.50
CA GLN A 9 -4.80 -3.42 30.35
C GLN A 9 -5.86 -3.48 29.26
N ASP A 10 -5.90 -2.44 28.45
CA ASP A 10 -5.96 -2.68 27.02
C ASP A 10 -4.77 -1.95 26.41
N ALA A 11 -3.62 -2.62 26.45
CA ALA A 11 -2.55 -2.26 25.51
C ALA A 11 -3.17 -2.45 24.13
N SER A 12 -3.22 -1.39 23.32
CA SER A 12 -3.83 -1.44 22.00
C SER A 12 -3.39 -2.71 21.26
N LEU A 13 -4.37 -3.53 20.83
CA LEU A 13 -4.20 -4.89 20.29
C LEU A 13 -3.50 -4.93 18.90
N PHE A 14 -2.82 -3.86 18.51
CA PHE A 14 -2.14 -3.77 17.23
C PHE A 14 -0.86 -4.61 17.23
N ASN A 15 -0.83 -5.59 16.33
CA ASN A 15 0.35 -6.33 15.93
C ASN A 15 1.21 -5.48 14.97
N PHE A 16 2.35 -4.99 15.45
CA PHE A 16 3.27 -4.19 14.63
C PHE A 16 4.13 -5.01 13.65
N ALA A 17 3.82 -6.30 13.45
CA ALA A 17 4.42 -7.07 12.37
C ALA A 17 4.09 -6.43 11.00
N PRO A 18 5.04 -6.42 10.05
CA PRO A 18 4.81 -5.85 8.74
C PRO A 18 3.79 -6.67 7.93
N PHE A 19 3.20 -6.04 6.92
CA PHE A 19 2.46 -6.77 5.88
C PHE A 19 3.36 -7.83 5.23
N ASN A 20 2.79 -9.00 4.97
CA ASN A 20 3.45 -9.99 4.14
C ASN A 20 3.03 -9.80 2.68
N ILE A 21 3.99 -9.44 1.81
CA ILE A 21 3.77 -9.19 0.39
C ILE A 21 4.28 -10.37 -0.43
N THR A 22 3.45 -10.92 -1.30
CA THR A 22 3.78 -12.06 -2.16
C THR A 22 3.31 -11.85 -3.59
N GLN A 23 3.87 -12.63 -4.52
CA GLN A 23 3.53 -12.57 -5.95
C GLN A 23 3.60 -11.15 -6.54
N LEU A 24 4.60 -10.38 -6.11
CA LEU A 24 4.84 -9.03 -6.63
C LEU A 24 5.26 -9.11 -8.10
N GLN A 25 4.44 -8.54 -8.97
CA GLN A 25 4.66 -8.49 -10.40
C GLN A 25 4.62 -7.04 -10.88
N ILE A 26 5.60 -6.67 -11.71
CA ILE A 26 5.63 -5.39 -12.41
C ILE A 26 5.81 -5.64 -13.90
N LEU A 27 4.94 -5.04 -14.70
CA LEU A 27 4.99 -5.11 -16.16
C LEU A 27 4.90 -3.71 -16.73
N CYS A 28 5.96 -3.27 -17.41
CA CYS A 28 6.00 -2.01 -18.15
C CYS A 28 6.09 -2.30 -19.65
N ILE A 29 5.09 -1.87 -20.42
CA ILE A 29 5.01 -2.09 -21.87
C ILE A 29 5.08 -0.75 -22.58
N ARG A 30 5.92 -0.66 -23.61
CA ARG A 30 5.98 0.48 -24.51
C ARG A 30 5.76 0.02 -25.96
N PRO A 31 4.59 0.29 -26.55
CA PRO A 31 4.27 -0.20 -27.89
C PRO A 31 5.02 0.57 -29.00
N GLN A 32 5.38 1.83 -28.75
CA GLN A 32 6.10 2.70 -29.69
C GLN A 32 7.12 3.56 -28.95
N ILE A 33 8.25 3.89 -29.56
CA ILE A 33 9.32 4.67 -28.90
C ILE A 33 8.92 6.11 -28.56
N THR A 34 7.86 6.62 -29.17
CA THR A 34 7.36 7.99 -29.02
C THR A 34 6.38 8.17 -27.87
N VAL A 35 6.02 7.10 -27.16
CA VAL A 35 5.11 7.13 -26.01
C VAL A 35 5.79 6.59 -24.76
N ASP A 36 5.32 7.02 -23.60
CA ASP A 36 5.75 6.49 -22.30
C ASP A 36 5.41 4.99 -22.17
N TYR A 37 6.16 4.29 -21.33
CA TYR A 37 5.79 2.96 -20.84
C TYR A 37 4.48 3.04 -20.04
N SER A 38 3.57 2.11 -20.30
CA SER A 38 2.46 1.82 -19.39
C SER A 38 2.91 0.76 -18.40
N CYS A 39 3.05 1.14 -17.14
CA CYS A 39 3.45 0.25 -16.05
C CYS A 39 2.25 -0.19 -15.23
N ASN A 40 2.19 -1.49 -14.93
CA ASN A 40 1.22 -2.11 -14.03
C ASN A 40 1.96 -2.89 -12.96
N LEU A 41 1.55 -2.70 -11.71
CA LEU A 41 2.06 -3.43 -10.54
C LEU A 41 0.90 -4.16 -9.88
N SER A 42 1.10 -5.44 -9.56
CA SER A 42 0.17 -6.26 -8.79
C SER A 42 0.91 -7.08 -7.73
N PHE A 43 0.23 -7.36 -6.62
CA PHE A 43 0.73 -8.23 -5.55
C PHE A 43 -0.42 -8.71 -4.67
N HIS A 44 -0.15 -9.80 -3.95
CA HIS A 44 -0.96 -10.21 -2.81
C HIS A 44 -0.36 -9.71 -1.52
N TRP A 45 -1.23 -9.37 -0.58
CA TRP A 45 -0.84 -8.95 0.76
C TRP A 45 -1.59 -9.76 1.81
N PHE A 46 -0.96 -9.91 2.97
CA PHE A 46 -1.57 -10.38 4.20
C PHE A 46 -1.28 -9.38 5.31
N ASP A 47 -2.32 -9.03 6.06
CA ASP A 47 -2.27 -8.08 7.18
C ASP A 47 -2.41 -8.82 8.52
N PRO A 48 -1.39 -8.77 9.40
CA PRO A 48 -1.45 -9.40 10.71
C PRO A 48 -2.42 -8.71 11.69
N ASN A 49 -2.94 -7.52 11.35
CA ASN A 49 -3.87 -6.74 12.18
C ASN A 49 -5.35 -6.87 11.78
N SER A 50 -5.68 -7.83 10.93
CA SER A 50 -7.07 -8.18 10.69
C SER A 50 -7.73 -8.65 11.99
N VAL A 51 -8.50 -7.76 12.63
CA VAL A 51 -9.31 -8.10 13.80
C VAL A 51 -10.61 -8.81 13.38
N LYS A 52 -11.22 -9.55 14.31
CA LYS A 52 -12.44 -10.36 14.08
C LYS A 52 -13.59 -9.58 13.42
N GLN A 53 -13.62 -8.26 13.62
CA GLN A 53 -14.64 -7.35 13.12
C GLN A 53 -14.57 -7.16 11.60
N ASN A 54 -13.37 -7.26 11.00
CA ASN A 54 -13.17 -6.78 9.62
C ASN A 54 -12.94 -7.94 8.63
N ALA A 55 -12.82 -9.18 9.12
CA ALA A 55 -12.72 -10.46 8.39
C ALA A 55 -11.72 -10.57 7.22
N VAL A 56 -10.96 -9.51 6.93
CA VAL A 56 -10.07 -9.43 5.77
C VAL A 56 -8.62 -9.42 6.23
N THR A 57 -8.07 -10.62 6.22
CA THR A 57 -6.66 -10.91 6.54
C THR A 57 -5.75 -10.79 5.32
N SER A 58 -6.30 -10.80 4.10
CA SER A 58 -5.51 -10.81 2.88
C SER A 58 -6.29 -10.31 1.69
N GLY A 59 -5.58 -9.83 0.67
CA GLY A 59 -6.17 -9.40 -0.58
C GLY A 59 -5.15 -9.23 -1.69
N THR A 60 -5.61 -8.60 -2.78
CA THR A 60 -4.80 -8.27 -3.94
C THR A 60 -4.84 -6.76 -4.14
N CYS A 61 -3.71 -6.14 -4.44
CA CYS A 61 -3.67 -4.76 -4.88
C CYS A 61 -3.11 -4.68 -6.29
N GLN A 62 -3.60 -3.69 -7.04
CA GLN A 62 -3.10 -3.33 -8.35
C GLN A 62 -3.01 -1.81 -8.47
N THR A 63 -1.96 -1.31 -9.11
CA THR A 63 -1.85 0.10 -9.49
C THR A 63 -1.10 0.25 -10.81
N SER A 64 -1.27 1.39 -11.47
CA SER A 64 -0.66 1.68 -12.76
C SER A 64 -0.27 3.15 -12.91
N TRP A 65 0.76 3.40 -13.70
CA TRP A 65 1.29 4.74 -13.99
C TRP A 65 2.03 4.73 -15.33
N SER A 66 2.34 5.92 -15.85
CA SER A 66 3.18 6.10 -17.04
C SER A 66 4.63 6.38 -16.64
N TRP A 67 5.59 5.87 -17.42
CA TRP A 67 7.02 6.04 -17.16
C TRP A 67 7.80 6.30 -18.45
N ASP A 68 8.63 7.34 -18.50
CA ASP A 68 9.36 7.75 -19.72
C ASP A 68 10.50 6.80 -20.14
N GLY A 69 10.95 5.92 -19.25
CA GLY A 69 12.03 4.98 -19.50
C GLY A 69 13.45 5.56 -19.45
N VAL A 70 13.62 6.85 -19.13
CA VAL A 70 14.92 7.53 -19.17
C VAL A 70 15.34 8.00 -17.79
N THR A 71 14.59 8.91 -17.14
CA THR A 71 15.00 9.50 -15.85
C THR A 71 14.00 10.54 -15.30
N LYS A 72 13.76 10.46 -13.98
CA LYS A 72 13.68 11.61 -13.04
C LYS A 72 12.46 12.53 -13.01
N HIS A 73 11.34 12.22 -13.65
CA HIS A 73 10.09 12.77 -13.14
C HIS A 73 9.65 11.95 -11.93
N ASN A 74 10.27 12.24 -10.77
CA ASN A 74 9.50 12.18 -9.52
C ASN A 74 8.28 13.04 -9.78
N ALA A 75 7.08 12.54 -9.46
CA ALA A 75 5.98 13.48 -9.28
C ALA A 75 6.50 14.56 -8.30
N THR A 76 6.49 15.77 -8.83
CA THR A 76 6.87 17.07 -8.26
C THR A 76 7.73 17.14 -6.98
N ILE A 77 9.03 17.41 -7.20
CA ILE A 77 9.94 18.34 -6.47
C ILE A 77 10.83 17.85 -5.31
N ASP A 78 10.59 16.74 -4.62
CA ASP A 78 11.54 16.23 -3.61
C ASP A 78 11.46 14.71 -3.33
N GLY A 79 10.56 14.01 -4.04
CA GLY A 79 10.20 12.61 -3.74
C GLY A 79 9.02 12.46 -2.78
N SER A 80 8.31 13.54 -2.46
CA SER A 80 7.08 13.52 -1.64
C SER A 80 5.82 13.09 -2.39
N ASP A 81 5.74 13.30 -3.71
CA ASP A 81 4.57 12.87 -4.48
C ASP A 81 4.78 11.49 -5.12
N PRO A 82 3.84 10.55 -4.95
CA PRO A 82 3.98 9.22 -5.54
C PRO A 82 3.82 9.24 -7.07
N VAL A 83 4.71 8.54 -7.78
CA VAL A 83 4.57 8.27 -9.24
C VAL A 83 3.30 7.50 -9.56
N ALA A 84 2.86 6.64 -8.65
CA ALA A 84 1.49 6.17 -8.61
C ALA A 84 0.86 6.58 -7.28
N GLY A 85 0.02 7.62 -7.31
CA GLY A 85 -0.72 8.11 -6.15
C GLY A 85 -1.56 7.03 -5.49
N TYR A 86 -1.98 7.27 -4.24
CA TYR A 86 -2.78 6.30 -3.50
C TYR A 86 -4.03 5.86 -4.28
N ARG A 87 -4.18 4.55 -4.44
CA ARG A 87 -5.34 3.87 -5.02
C ARG A 87 -5.88 2.85 -4.03
N SER A 88 -7.19 2.82 -3.84
CA SER A 88 -7.83 1.77 -3.04
C SER A 88 -7.68 0.43 -3.75
N CYS A 89 -7.22 -0.60 -3.04
CA CYS A 89 -7.22 -1.96 -3.53
C CYS A 89 -8.26 -2.84 -2.85
N TRP A 90 -8.69 -2.47 -1.65
CA TRP A 90 -9.81 -3.11 -0.97
C TRP A 90 -10.54 -2.07 -0.12
N LEU A 91 -11.87 -2.15 -0.12
CA LEU A 91 -12.74 -1.23 0.61
C LEU A 91 -13.97 -2.01 1.08
N ASP A 92 -14.26 -1.96 2.37
CA ASP A 92 -15.59 -2.24 2.91
C ASP A 92 -16.12 -1.03 3.70
N SER A 93 -17.18 -1.22 4.48
CA SER A 93 -17.82 -0.16 5.25
C SER A 93 -17.02 0.32 6.48
N GLN A 94 -15.97 -0.39 6.90
CA GLN A 94 -15.23 -0.16 8.16
C GLN A 94 -13.71 -0.09 7.98
N THR A 95 -13.17 -0.52 6.86
CA THR A 95 -11.75 -0.70 6.62
C THR A 95 -11.44 -0.51 5.14
N PHE A 96 -10.30 0.10 4.84
CA PHE A 96 -9.80 0.11 3.48
C PHE A 96 -8.28 0.03 3.40
N PHE A 97 -7.82 -0.58 2.32
CA PHE A 97 -6.42 -0.72 1.97
C PHE A 97 -6.14 0.11 0.73
N LYS A 98 -5.04 0.87 0.78
CA LYS A 98 -4.58 1.68 -0.34
C LYS A 98 -3.12 1.42 -0.64
N VAL A 99 -2.78 1.48 -1.92
CA VAL A 99 -1.44 1.29 -2.44
C VAL A 99 -0.94 2.56 -3.13
N ALA A 100 0.33 2.88 -2.96
CA ALA A 100 1.04 3.88 -3.75
C ALA A 100 2.42 3.37 -4.18
N VAL A 101 2.98 3.99 -5.21
CA VAL A 101 4.39 3.83 -5.60
C VAL A 101 5.04 5.19 -5.43
N PRO A 102 5.67 5.47 -4.27
CA PRO A 102 6.30 6.76 -4.00
C PRO A 102 7.46 7.08 -4.94
N SER A 103 8.28 6.07 -5.23
CA SER A 103 9.46 6.21 -6.09
C SER A 103 9.55 5.04 -7.06
N PHE A 104 9.95 5.30 -8.29
CA PHE A 104 10.14 4.29 -9.32
C PHE A 104 11.28 4.69 -10.26
N TRP A 105 12.39 3.93 -10.24
CA TRP A 105 13.52 4.14 -11.12
C TRP A 105 13.50 3.19 -12.31
N HIS A 106 13.29 1.90 -12.05
CA HIS A 106 13.01 0.85 -13.03
C HIS A 106 12.31 -0.32 -12.31
N PRO A 107 11.79 -1.36 -13.00
CA PRO A 107 11.05 -2.47 -12.37
C PRO A 107 11.78 -3.26 -11.27
N GLY A 108 13.08 -3.05 -11.09
CA GLY A 108 13.90 -3.69 -10.07
C GLY A 108 14.37 -2.75 -8.95
N ASN A 109 13.99 -1.47 -9.00
CA ASN A 109 14.35 -0.45 -8.01
C ASN A 109 13.21 0.57 -7.89
N PHE A 110 12.38 0.40 -6.86
CA PHE A 110 11.20 1.19 -6.58
C PHE A 110 10.80 1.07 -5.10
N THR A 111 9.96 1.99 -4.64
CA THR A 111 9.30 1.93 -3.33
C THR A 111 7.85 1.54 -3.51
N LEU A 112 7.36 0.65 -2.66
CA LEU A 112 5.94 0.30 -2.55
C LEU A 112 5.43 0.72 -1.18
N GLU A 113 4.31 1.43 -1.14
CA GLU A 113 3.58 1.71 0.09
C GLU A 113 2.23 1.01 0.08
N LEU A 114 1.96 0.24 1.13
CA LEU A 114 0.65 -0.32 1.44
C LEU A 114 0.20 0.26 2.77
N ALA A 115 -0.97 0.87 2.81
CA ALA A 115 -1.56 1.43 4.01
C ALA A 115 -2.92 0.81 4.29
N HIS A 116 -3.11 0.42 5.54
CA HIS A 116 -4.40 0.01 6.11
C HIS A 116 -4.98 1.19 6.90
N HIS A 117 -6.19 1.60 6.55
CA HIS A 117 -6.98 2.57 7.29
C HIS A 117 -8.02 1.85 8.13
N TYR A 118 -7.86 1.97 9.45
CA TYR A 118 -8.84 1.52 10.42
C TYR A 118 -9.84 2.65 10.63
N ARG A 119 -11.13 2.33 10.65
CA ARG A 119 -12.12 3.21 11.24
C ARG A 119 -12.14 2.94 12.73
N ASP A 120 -11.83 3.96 13.52
CA ASP A 120 -12.15 3.97 14.94
C ASP A 120 -13.64 4.32 15.07
N ASP A 121 -14.41 3.47 15.76
CA ASP A 121 -15.84 3.66 16.01
C ASP A 121 -16.15 4.11 17.44
N GLU A 122 -15.15 4.55 18.20
CA GLU A 122 -15.34 5.30 19.45
C GLU A 122 -15.92 6.72 19.25
#